data_AF-A0A2N9NUV7-F1
#
_entry.id   AF-A0A2N9NUV7-F1
#
_cell.length_a   1.000
_cell.length_b   1.000
_cell.length_c   1.000
_cell.angle_alpha   90.00
_cell.angle_beta   90.00
_cell.angle_gamma   90.00
#
_symmetry.space_group_name_H-M   'P 1'
#
loop_
_entity.id
_entity.type
_entity.pdbx_description
1 polymer ?
#
loop_
_entity_poly.entity_id
_entity_poly.type
_entity_poly.pdbx_seq_one_letter_code
_entity_poly.pdbx_strand_id
1 'polypeptide(L)'
;MANGPPNRGGSETPPRPPTLRDLALLCAELNRLGAHYVVVGGLAMAQAGYLRTTEDIDLLVETTPENEAKVIQALLILPDKAAAELKPGEIGQYGVVRVGDEVLVDLMRSGCGVAYADAAEDARVFEIEGVPVPFASPLVLWRMKQTVRAKDIPDRLFLRKLLAAQGINVGETEPKSAERRLIRWWGAIKKRLWRDPSL
;
A
#
# COMPACT_ATOMS: atom_id res chain seq x y z
N MET A 1 36.75 -16.69 28.04
CA MET A 1 35.98 -15.45 28.25
C MET A 1 35.45 -15.02 26.89
N ALA A 2 34.14 -15.12 26.65
CA ALA A 2 33.53 -14.75 25.37
C ALA A 2 32.30 -13.89 25.66
N ASN A 3 32.45 -12.57 25.51
CA ASN A 3 31.34 -11.63 25.50
C ASN A 3 31.22 -11.09 24.07
N GLY A 4 30.43 -11.78 23.24
CA GLY A 4 29.91 -11.21 22.00
C GLY A 4 28.82 -10.18 22.31
N PRO A 5 28.60 -9.18 21.44
CA PRO A 5 27.59 -8.16 21.68
C PRO A 5 26.18 -8.77 21.71
N PRO A 6 25.25 -8.20 22.49
CA PRO A 6 23.89 -8.72 22.58
C PRO A 6 23.18 -8.59 21.22
N ASN A 7 22.64 -9.71 20.77
CA ASN A 7 21.78 -9.84 19.59
C ASN A 7 20.55 -8.94 19.78
N ARG A 8 20.45 -7.83 19.05
CA ARG A 8 19.22 -7.03 18.98
C ARG A 8 18.26 -7.79 18.07
N GLY A 9 17.34 -8.55 18.68
CA GLY A 9 16.38 -9.39 17.96
C GLY A 9 15.40 -8.56 17.12
N GLY A 10 15.61 -8.56 15.81
CA GLY A 10 14.49 -8.50 14.85
C GLY A 10 13.92 -9.91 14.72
N SER A 11 12.60 -10.03 14.57
CA SER A 11 11.98 -11.35 14.49
C SER A 11 12.42 -12.09 13.21
N GLU A 12 12.82 -13.37 13.30
CA GLU A 12 13.25 -14.17 12.12
C GLU A 12 12.07 -14.67 11.25
N THR A 13 10.87 -14.10 11.42
CA THR A 13 9.63 -14.59 10.81
C THR A 13 9.30 -13.79 9.56
N PRO A 14 8.89 -14.41 8.44
CA PRO A 14 8.43 -13.66 7.27
C PRO A 14 7.19 -12.81 7.61
N PRO A 15 7.01 -11.64 6.95
CA PRO A 15 5.81 -10.83 7.12
C PRO A 15 4.55 -11.68 6.89
N ARG A 16 3.54 -11.49 7.76
CA ARG A 16 2.23 -12.14 7.61
C ARG A 16 1.27 -11.24 6.82
N PRO A 17 0.20 -11.80 6.22
CA PRO A 17 -0.87 -10.98 5.65
C PRO A 17 -1.45 -10.00 6.70
N PRO A 18 -1.77 -8.76 6.31
CA PRO A 18 -2.38 -7.79 7.20
C PRO A 18 -3.82 -8.14 7.53
N THR A 19 -4.23 -7.85 8.76
CA THR A 19 -5.61 -7.88 9.24
C THR A 19 -6.25 -6.50 9.14
N LEU A 20 -7.57 -6.41 9.31
CA LEU A 20 -8.26 -5.12 9.43
C LEU A 20 -7.78 -4.29 10.63
N ARG A 21 -7.36 -4.97 11.70
CA ARG A 21 -6.78 -4.33 12.87
C ARG A 21 -5.42 -3.70 12.58
N ASP A 22 -4.56 -4.38 11.81
CA ASP A 22 -3.27 -3.81 11.40
C ASP A 22 -3.48 -2.54 10.55
N LEU A 23 -4.44 -2.59 9.62
CA LEU A 23 -4.84 -1.42 8.83
C LEU A 23 -5.35 -0.30 9.72
N ALA A 24 -6.27 -0.59 10.64
CA ALA A 24 -6.86 0.41 11.53
C ALA A 24 -5.81 1.08 12.43
N LEU A 25 -4.89 0.29 13.02
CA LEU A 25 -3.80 0.81 13.86
C LEU A 25 -2.85 1.72 13.08
N LEU A 26 -2.43 1.29 11.88
CA LEU A 26 -1.56 2.11 11.03
C LEU A 26 -2.27 3.41 10.59
N CYS A 27 -3.54 3.31 10.19
CA CYS A 27 -4.34 4.48 9.80
C CYS A 27 -4.58 5.44 10.97
N ALA A 28 -4.81 4.93 12.17
CA ALA A 28 -4.97 5.76 13.36
C ALA A 28 -3.73 6.62 13.61
N GLU A 29 -2.54 6.04 13.47
CA GLU A 29 -1.29 6.77 13.64
C GLU A 29 -1.02 7.75 12.50
N LEU A 30 -1.29 7.36 11.25
CA LEU A 30 -1.21 8.26 10.10
C LEU A 30 -2.11 9.48 10.28
N ASN A 31 -3.36 9.27 10.72
CA ASN A 31 -4.31 10.34 11.02
C ASN A 31 -3.83 11.23 12.17
N ARG A 32 -3.33 10.63 13.25
CA ARG A 32 -2.81 11.37 14.42
C ARG A 32 -1.66 12.29 14.05
N LEU A 33 -0.82 11.88 13.10
CA LEU A 33 0.30 12.67 12.57
C LEU A 33 -0.11 13.65 11.46
N GLY A 34 -1.37 13.61 11.02
CA GLY A 34 -1.88 14.42 9.91
C GLY A 34 -1.17 14.09 8.59
N ALA A 35 -0.92 12.80 8.34
CA ALA A 35 -0.36 12.32 7.10
C ALA A 35 -1.43 12.32 5.99
N HIS A 36 -0.99 12.59 4.76
CA HIS A 36 -1.79 12.64 3.56
C HIS A 36 -1.57 11.34 2.77
N TYR A 37 -2.59 10.48 2.82
CA TYR A 37 -2.55 9.14 2.21
C TYR A 37 -3.95 8.68 1.80
N VAL A 38 -4.00 7.69 0.91
CA VAL A 38 -5.23 6.97 0.54
C VAL A 38 -4.92 5.48 0.47
N VAL A 39 -5.74 4.66 1.13
CA VAL A 39 -5.69 3.20 1.05
C VAL A 39 -6.21 2.74 -0.30
N VAL A 40 -5.41 1.95 -1.01
CA VAL A 40 -5.73 1.44 -2.35
C VAL A 40 -5.61 -0.09 -2.39
N GLY A 41 -5.46 -0.66 -3.59
CA GLY A 41 -5.03 -2.05 -3.73
C GLY A 41 -6.03 -3.08 -3.22
N GLY A 42 -5.52 -4.15 -2.59
CA GLY A 42 -6.34 -5.30 -2.20
C GLY A 42 -7.38 -4.98 -1.13
N LEU A 43 -6.99 -4.25 -0.08
CA LEU A 43 -7.89 -3.87 1.01
C LEU A 43 -8.99 -2.92 0.55
N ALA A 44 -8.67 -1.99 -0.37
CA ALA A 44 -9.69 -1.11 -0.96
C ALA A 44 -10.70 -1.86 -1.83
N MET A 45 -10.27 -2.91 -2.55
CA MET A 45 -11.20 -3.80 -3.27
C MET A 45 -12.14 -4.55 -2.31
N ALA A 46 -11.60 -5.05 -1.20
CA ALA A 46 -12.39 -5.69 -0.15
C ALA A 46 -13.42 -4.73 0.44
N GLN A 47 -13.00 -3.50 0.76
CA GLN A 47 -13.88 -2.44 1.25
C GLN A 47 -14.98 -2.07 0.23
N ALA A 48 -14.68 -2.11 -1.06
CA ALA A 48 -15.66 -1.88 -2.12
C ALA A 48 -16.69 -3.02 -2.30
N GLY A 49 -16.55 -4.12 -1.55
CA GLY A 49 -17.47 -5.26 -1.58
C GLY A 49 -16.99 -6.46 -2.42
N TYR A 50 -15.71 -6.48 -2.81
CA TYR A 50 -15.11 -7.61 -3.55
C TYR A 50 -14.13 -8.38 -2.68
N LEU A 51 -14.52 -9.59 -2.25
CA LEU A 51 -13.66 -10.43 -1.42
C LEU A 51 -12.36 -10.75 -2.16
N ARG A 52 -11.28 -10.12 -1.72
CA ARG A 52 -9.94 -10.23 -2.30
C ARG A 52 -8.94 -10.41 -1.18
N THR A 53 -8.24 -11.55 -1.18
CA THR A 53 -7.09 -11.75 -0.31
C THR A 53 -5.94 -10.87 -0.78
N THR A 54 -5.19 -10.30 0.16
CA THR A 54 -4.02 -9.48 -0.11
C THR A 54 -2.95 -9.74 0.93
N GLU A 55 -1.69 -9.55 0.54
CA GLU A 55 -0.53 -9.85 1.39
C GLU A 55 0.10 -8.58 1.98
N ASP A 56 -0.42 -7.41 1.59
CA ASP A 56 0.13 -6.09 1.83
C ASP A 56 -0.96 -5.03 2.04
N ILE A 57 -0.57 -3.95 2.72
CA ILE A 57 -1.32 -2.69 2.81
C ILE A 57 -0.76 -1.76 1.72
N ASP A 58 -1.58 -1.38 0.74
CA ASP A 58 -1.18 -0.45 -0.32
C ASP A 58 -1.63 0.98 0.00
N LEU A 59 -0.69 1.94 0.02
CA LEU A 59 -0.95 3.36 0.26
C LEU A 59 -0.45 4.21 -0.92
N LEU A 60 -1.34 5.03 -1.49
CA LEU A 60 -0.92 6.22 -2.25
C LEU A 60 -0.63 7.35 -1.26
N VAL A 61 0.53 7.99 -1.39
CA VAL A 61 0.97 9.05 -0.46
C VAL A 61 1.34 10.33 -1.20
N GLU A 62 1.10 11.48 -0.57
CA GLU A 62 1.68 12.73 -1.04
C GLU A 62 3.20 12.69 -0.81
N THR A 63 4.01 12.85 -1.86
CA THR A 63 5.47 12.69 -1.78
C THR A 63 6.21 14.00 -1.54
N THR A 64 5.62 14.91 -0.75
CA THR A 64 6.37 16.02 -0.16
C THR A 64 7.24 15.46 0.97
N PRO A 65 8.50 15.91 1.14
CA PRO A 65 9.35 15.42 2.23
C PRO A 65 8.69 15.52 3.61
N GLU A 66 7.90 16.56 3.83
CA GLU A 66 7.16 16.78 5.08
C GLU A 66 6.11 15.68 5.32
N ASN A 67 5.38 15.28 4.27
CA ASN A 67 4.40 14.21 4.39
C ASN A 67 5.06 12.84 4.47
N GLU A 68 6.11 12.59 3.68
CA GLU A 68 6.87 11.34 3.78
C GLU A 68 7.44 11.14 5.18
N ALA A 69 7.92 12.20 5.85
CA ALA A 69 8.38 12.11 7.23
C ALA A 69 7.28 11.66 8.19
N LYS A 70 6.04 12.15 8.04
CA LYS A 70 4.88 11.72 8.83
C LYS A 70 4.53 10.26 8.56
N VAL A 71 4.53 9.85 7.29
CA VAL A 71 4.26 8.45 6.89
C VAL A 71 5.31 7.53 7.49
N ILE A 72 6.60 7.83 7.32
CA ILE A 72 7.70 7.05 7.90
C ILE A 72 7.54 6.95 9.42
N GLN A 73 7.26 8.06 10.10
CA GLN A 73 7.03 8.09 11.54
C GLN A 73 5.85 7.20 11.96
N ALA A 74 4.76 7.17 11.17
CA ALA A 74 3.61 6.32 11.46
C ALA A 74 3.95 4.83 11.36
N LEU A 75 4.76 4.43 10.38
CA LEU A 75 5.18 3.04 10.23
C LEU A 75 6.08 2.55 11.38
N LEU A 76 6.65 3.44 12.20
CA LEU A 76 7.46 3.05 13.36
C LEU A 76 6.66 2.45 14.52
N ILE A 77 5.32 2.41 14.42
CA ILE A 77 4.49 1.62 15.35
C ILE A 77 4.64 0.12 15.11
N LEU A 78 5.12 -0.28 13.93
CA LEU A 78 5.33 -1.68 13.60
C LEU A 78 6.54 -2.24 14.39
N PRO A 79 6.51 -3.53 14.80
CA PRO A 79 7.46 -4.07 15.77
C PRO A 79 8.94 -3.97 15.39
N ASP A 80 9.30 -4.30 14.15
CA ASP A 80 10.70 -4.33 13.69
C ASP A 80 11.23 -2.94 13.33
N LYS A 81 10.35 -1.94 13.22
CA LYS A 81 10.64 -0.55 12.86
C LYS A 81 11.43 -0.44 11.56
N ALA A 82 11.12 -1.28 10.58
CA ALA A 82 11.84 -1.35 9.31
C ALA A 82 11.85 0.01 8.57
N ALA A 83 10.80 0.83 8.76
CA ALA A 83 10.73 2.17 8.19
C ALA A 83 11.79 3.15 8.71
N ALA A 84 12.49 2.88 9.82
CA ALA A 84 13.53 3.74 10.36
C ALA A 84 14.74 3.93 9.42
N GLU A 85 14.91 3.04 8.44
CA GLU A 85 15.97 3.13 7.43
C GLU A 85 15.60 4.06 6.27
N LEU A 86 14.31 4.38 6.10
CA LEU A 86 13.83 5.27 5.04
C LEU A 86 14.09 6.73 5.38
N LYS A 87 14.47 7.49 4.36
CA LYS A 87 14.59 8.94 4.44
C LYS A 87 13.44 9.64 3.72
N PRO A 88 12.93 10.76 4.26
CA PRO A 88 11.99 11.58 3.53
C PRO A 88 12.54 11.99 2.15
N GLY A 89 11.71 11.86 1.12
CA GLY A 89 12.03 12.06 -0.29
C GLY A 89 12.30 10.74 -1.05
N GLU A 90 12.56 9.63 -0.36
CA GLU A 90 12.82 8.35 -1.02
C GLU A 90 11.59 7.74 -1.68
N ILE A 91 10.38 7.99 -1.16
CA ILE A 91 9.16 7.47 -1.80
C ILE A 91 8.94 8.19 -3.14
N GLY A 92 9.07 9.52 -3.16
CA GLY A 92 9.04 10.32 -4.37
C GLY A 92 10.13 9.96 -5.39
N GLN A 93 11.32 9.62 -4.91
CA GLN A 93 12.48 9.22 -5.72
C GLN A 93 12.29 7.85 -6.39
N TYR A 94 11.86 6.84 -5.64
CA TYR A 94 11.77 5.47 -6.15
C TYR A 94 10.41 5.14 -6.76
N GLY A 95 9.39 5.94 -6.47
CA GLY A 95 8.02 5.76 -6.98
C GLY A 95 7.21 4.73 -6.20
N VAL A 96 7.81 3.59 -5.84
CA VAL A 96 7.21 2.59 -4.95
C VAL A 96 8.26 2.09 -3.96
N VAL A 97 7.93 2.12 -2.67
CA VAL A 97 8.76 1.61 -1.58
C VAL A 97 7.95 0.58 -0.81
N ARG A 98 8.48 -0.64 -0.70
CA ARG A 98 7.89 -1.71 0.11
C ARG A 98 8.61 -1.80 1.44
N VAL A 99 7.89 -1.60 2.53
CA VAL A 99 8.38 -1.80 3.90
C VAL A 99 7.94 -3.17 4.37
N GLY A 100 8.91 -4.03 4.70
CA GLY A 100 8.67 -5.33 5.28
C GLY A 100 8.96 -5.34 6.77
N ASP A 101 7.90 -5.39 7.57
CA ASP A 101 7.92 -5.51 9.03
C ASP A 101 7.06 -6.73 9.42
N GLU A 102 6.34 -6.71 10.55
CA GLU A 102 5.34 -7.73 10.87
C GLU A 102 4.33 -7.96 9.73
N VAL A 103 3.98 -6.89 9.01
CA VAL A 103 3.18 -6.90 7.78
C VAL A 103 3.90 -6.16 6.66
N LEU A 104 3.50 -6.42 5.40
CA LEU A 104 3.99 -5.65 4.26
C LEU A 104 3.18 -4.36 4.07
N VAL A 105 3.87 -3.24 3.84
CA VAL A 105 3.26 -1.96 3.49
C VAL A 105 3.91 -1.40 2.22
N ASP A 106 3.12 -1.16 1.19
CA ASP A 106 3.54 -0.53 -0.05
C ASP A 106 3.20 0.95 -0.04
N LEU A 107 4.23 1.80 -0.13
CA LEU A 107 4.13 3.24 -0.23
C LEU A 107 4.35 3.65 -1.68
N MET A 108 3.36 4.31 -2.29
CA MET A 108 3.35 4.64 -3.71
C MET A 108 3.20 6.13 -3.93
N ARG A 109 4.10 6.70 -4.75
CA ARG A 109 3.94 8.04 -5.34
C ARG A 109 2.75 8.08 -6.29
N SER A 110 2.65 7.07 -7.15
CA SER A 110 1.59 6.91 -8.12
C SER A 110 1.45 5.46 -8.57
N GLY A 111 0.28 5.12 -9.12
CA GLY A 111 0.02 3.83 -9.75
C GLY A 111 -0.85 4.00 -10.99
N CYS A 112 -0.36 3.53 -12.14
CA CYS A 112 -1.07 3.63 -13.43
C CYS A 112 -1.47 5.06 -13.82
N GLY A 113 -0.66 6.05 -13.44
CA GLY A 113 -0.92 7.46 -13.67
C GLY A 113 -1.84 8.14 -12.65
N VAL A 114 -2.26 7.44 -11.59
CA VAL A 114 -3.00 8.02 -10.46
C VAL A 114 -2.02 8.35 -9.33
N ALA A 115 -1.90 9.61 -8.95
CA ALA A 115 -1.17 10.07 -7.77
C ALA A 115 -2.10 10.30 -6.57
N TYR A 116 -1.53 10.66 -5.42
CA TYR A 116 -2.31 10.97 -4.22
C TYR A 116 -3.39 12.04 -4.47
N ALA A 117 -3.05 13.15 -5.14
CA ALA A 117 -4.01 14.23 -5.38
C ALA A 117 -5.24 13.75 -6.17
N ASP A 118 -5.05 12.91 -7.18
CA ASP A 118 -6.14 12.34 -7.98
C ASP A 118 -7.01 11.39 -7.15
N ALA A 119 -6.38 10.60 -6.28
CA ALA A 119 -7.08 9.63 -5.43
C ALA A 119 -7.80 10.28 -4.25
N ALA A 120 -7.28 11.40 -3.75
CA ALA A 120 -7.85 12.12 -2.61
C ALA A 120 -9.11 12.90 -2.98
N GLU A 121 -9.26 13.33 -4.24
CA GLU A 121 -10.42 14.09 -4.72
C GLU A 121 -11.75 13.33 -4.54
N ASP A 122 -11.73 12.01 -4.75
CA ASP A 122 -12.91 11.16 -4.67
C ASP A 122 -12.82 10.05 -3.60
N ALA A 123 -11.83 10.14 -2.72
CA ALA A 123 -11.62 9.21 -1.62
C ALA A 123 -12.87 9.11 -0.73
N ARG A 124 -13.19 7.89 -0.29
CA ARG A 124 -14.31 7.61 0.60
C ARG A 124 -13.76 7.19 1.96
N VAL A 125 -14.16 7.92 2.99
CA VAL A 125 -13.77 7.59 4.37
C VAL A 125 -14.73 6.54 4.93
N PHE A 126 -14.18 5.45 5.44
CA PHE A 126 -14.92 4.41 6.15
C PHE A 126 -14.35 4.23 7.56
N GLU A 127 -15.22 3.95 8.52
CA GLU A 127 -14.79 3.68 9.89
C GLU A 127 -14.45 2.20 10.06
N ILE A 128 -13.22 1.90 10.49
CA ILE A 128 -12.74 0.54 10.80
C ILE A 128 -12.22 0.57 12.23
N GLU A 129 -12.83 -0.24 13.12
CA GLU A 129 -12.49 -0.27 14.54
C GLU A 129 -12.46 1.13 15.21
N GLY A 130 -13.38 2.03 14.80
CA GLY A 130 -13.44 3.41 15.32
C GLY A 130 -12.44 4.38 14.66
N VAL A 131 -11.68 3.93 13.66
CA VAL A 131 -10.68 4.74 12.95
C VAL A 131 -11.23 5.17 11.58
N PRO A 132 -11.22 6.47 11.25
CA PRO A 132 -11.57 6.92 9.90
C PRO A 132 -10.44 6.55 8.92
N VAL A 133 -10.74 5.72 7.93
CA VAL A 133 -9.77 5.24 6.94
C VAL A 133 -10.15 5.77 5.55
N PRO A 134 -9.30 6.58 4.89
CA PRO A 134 -9.56 7.05 3.53
C PRO A 134 -9.26 5.95 2.52
N PHE A 135 -10.27 5.45 1.82
CA PHE A 135 -10.13 4.47 0.74
C PHE A 135 -10.31 5.11 -0.63
N ALA A 136 -9.56 4.63 -1.61
CA ALA A 136 -9.75 5.02 -3.02
C ALA A 136 -11.16 4.65 -3.49
N SER A 137 -11.74 5.53 -4.32
CA SER A 137 -13.04 5.28 -4.93
C SER A 137 -12.99 4.07 -5.89
N PRO A 138 -14.14 3.45 -6.20
CA PRO A 138 -14.22 2.46 -7.26
C PRO A 138 -13.69 2.94 -8.62
N LEU A 139 -13.79 4.24 -8.92
CA LEU A 139 -13.30 4.82 -10.17
C LEU A 139 -11.77 4.90 -10.18
N VAL A 140 -11.16 5.32 -9.07
CA VAL A 140 -9.71 5.30 -8.89
C VAL A 140 -9.17 3.88 -8.96
N LEU A 141 -9.80 2.94 -8.25
CA LEU A 141 -9.42 1.52 -8.32
C LEU A 141 -9.53 1.00 -9.76
N TRP A 142 -10.58 1.36 -10.50
CA TRP A 142 -10.72 0.98 -11.91
C TRP A 142 -9.53 1.46 -12.74
N ARG A 143 -9.12 2.73 -12.60
CA ARG A 143 -7.95 3.29 -13.29
C ARG A 143 -6.66 2.54 -12.93
N MET A 144 -6.46 2.26 -11.64
CA MET A 144 -5.27 1.54 -11.14
C MET A 144 -5.21 0.07 -11.56
N LYS A 145 -6.34 -0.52 -11.97
CA LYS A 145 -6.43 -1.92 -12.39
C LYS A 145 -6.30 -2.12 -13.89
N GLN A 146 -6.02 -1.07 -14.67
CA GLN A 146 -5.75 -1.18 -16.11
C GLN A 146 -4.33 -1.69 -16.39
N THR A 147 -4.00 -2.86 -15.85
CA THR A 147 -2.71 -3.54 -16.02
C THR A 147 -2.88 -4.91 -16.68
N VAL A 148 -1.78 -5.43 -17.22
CA VAL A 148 -1.72 -6.78 -17.81
C VAL A 148 -1.74 -7.92 -16.77
N ARG A 149 -1.72 -7.62 -15.46
CA ARG A 149 -1.66 -8.67 -14.43
C ARG A 149 -2.92 -9.51 -14.41
N ALA A 150 -2.77 -10.84 -14.40
CA ALA A 150 -3.90 -11.78 -14.36
C ALA A 150 -4.82 -11.53 -13.16
N LYS A 151 -4.24 -11.20 -11.99
CA LYS A 151 -5.01 -10.89 -10.76
C LYS A 151 -5.84 -9.62 -10.84
N ASP A 152 -5.62 -8.74 -11.81
CA ASP A 152 -6.42 -7.52 -12.00
C ASP A 152 -7.61 -7.74 -12.95
N ILE A 153 -7.66 -8.86 -13.70
CA ILE A 153 -8.81 -9.23 -14.55
C ILE A 153 -10.11 -9.30 -13.73
N PRO A 154 -10.19 -10.10 -12.64
CA PRO A 154 -11.43 -10.19 -11.87
C PRO A 154 -11.79 -8.88 -11.17
N ASP A 155 -10.80 -8.07 -10.76
CA ASP A 155 -11.05 -6.74 -10.20
C ASP A 155 -11.75 -5.83 -11.20
N ARG A 156 -11.25 -5.79 -12.44
CA ARG A 156 -11.89 -5.02 -13.51
C ARG A 156 -13.32 -5.48 -13.75
N LEU A 157 -13.57 -6.79 -13.80
CA LEU A 157 -14.94 -7.31 -13.99
C LEU A 157 -15.89 -6.87 -12.88
N PHE A 158 -15.44 -6.91 -11.62
CA PHE A 158 -16.21 -6.42 -10.48
C PHE A 158 -16.44 -4.90 -10.56
N LEU A 159 -15.38 -4.12 -10.71
CA LEU A 159 -15.43 -2.66 -10.70
C LEU A 159 -16.29 -2.12 -11.84
N ARG A 160 -16.23 -2.73 -13.04
CA ARG A 160 -17.09 -2.35 -14.16
C ARG A 160 -18.58 -2.51 -13.82
N LYS A 161 -18.95 -3.63 -13.17
CA LYS A 161 -20.34 -3.85 -12.72
C LYS A 161 -20.75 -2.86 -11.64
N LEU A 162 -19.87 -2.63 -10.66
CA LEU A 162 -20.12 -1.70 -9.56
C LEU A 162 -20.32 -0.26 -10.08
N LEU A 163 -19.46 0.19 -10.99
CA LEU A 163 -19.53 1.53 -11.57
C LEU A 163 -20.78 1.69 -12.46
N ALA A 164 -21.12 0.69 -13.27
CA ALA A 164 -22.34 0.71 -14.07
C ALA A 164 -23.60 0.81 -13.19
N ALA A 165 -23.65 0.08 -12.07
CA ALA A 165 -24.73 0.17 -11.08
C ALA A 165 -24.80 1.56 -10.40
N GLN A 166 -23.69 2.30 -10.37
CA GLN A 166 -23.63 3.70 -9.91
C GLN A 166 -23.91 4.72 -11.02
N GLY A 167 -24.28 4.27 -12.23
CA GLY A 167 -24.51 5.14 -13.39
C GLY A 167 -23.24 5.65 -14.07
N ILE A 168 -22.07 5.12 -13.72
CA ILE A 168 -20.77 5.49 -14.27
C ILE A 168 -20.38 4.46 -15.34
N ASN A 169 -20.39 4.87 -16.61
CA ASN A 169 -19.95 4.04 -17.72
C ASN A 169 -18.44 4.20 -17.91
N VAL A 170 -17.69 3.12 -17.67
CA VAL A 170 -16.27 3.03 -17.98
C VAL A 170 -16.07 2.23 -19.27
N GLY A 171 -15.34 2.80 -20.23
CA GLY A 171 -15.02 2.14 -21.50
C GLY A 171 -13.96 1.04 -21.36
N GLU A 172 -13.80 0.22 -22.39
CA GLU A 172 -12.67 -0.70 -22.49
C GLU A 172 -11.39 0.12 -22.71
N THR A 173 -10.54 0.18 -21.69
CA THR A 173 -9.20 0.73 -21.80
C THR A 173 -8.23 -0.41 -22.05
N GLU A 174 -7.39 -0.30 -23.08
CA GLU A 174 -6.31 -1.25 -23.29
C GLU A 174 -5.43 -1.30 -22.03
N PRO A 175 -5.18 -2.49 -21.45
CA PRO A 175 -4.33 -2.61 -20.27
C PRO A 175 -2.94 -2.07 -20.59
N LYS A 176 -2.46 -1.11 -19.79
CA LYS A 176 -1.10 -0.61 -19.94
C LYS A 176 -0.13 -1.73 -19.54
N SER A 177 0.95 -1.90 -20.30
CA SER A 177 2.09 -2.71 -19.86
C SER A 177 2.56 -2.14 -18.52
N ALA A 178 2.81 -3.01 -17.55
CA ALA A 178 3.24 -2.55 -16.23
C ALA A 178 4.52 -1.72 -16.41
N GLU A 179 4.50 -0.44 -16.00
CA GLU A 179 5.72 0.37 -15.92
C GLU A 179 6.77 -0.42 -15.15
N ARG A 180 8.03 -0.39 -15.61
CA ARG A 180 9.14 -1.06 -14.90
C ARG A 180 9.29 -0.42 -13.52
N ARG A 181 8.63 -1.01 -12.53
CA ARG A 181 8.69 -0.59 -11.13
C ARG A 181 10.09 -0.93 -10.60
N LEU A 182 10.88 0.09 -10.28
CA LEU A 182 12.09 -0.10 -9.47
C LEU A 182 11.66 -0.40 -8.03
N ILE A 183 11.33 -1.65 -7.75
CA ILE A 183 11.04 -2.11 -6.39
C ILE A 183 12.39 -2.34 -5.70
N ARG A 184 12.80 -1.40 -4.84
CA ARG A 184 13.97 -1.61 -3.98
C ARG A 184 13.49 -2.20 -2.65
N TRP A 185 13.84 -3.45 -2.41
CA TRP A 185 13.65 -4.11 -1.12
C TRP A 185 14.62 -3.53 -0.09
N TRP A 186 14.09 -2.88 0.95
CA TRP A 186 14.86 -2.52 2.15
C TRP A 186 14.15 -3.08 3.37
N GLY A 187 14.85 -3.97 4.06
CA GLY A 187 14.46 -4.66 5.27
C GLY A 187 15.66 -5.47 5.72
N ALA A 188 16.05 -5.30 6.98
CA ALA A 188 17.26 -5.77 7.64
C ALA A 188 17.86 -7.10 7.09
N ILE A 189 19.18 -7.08 6.92
CA ILE A 189 20.05 -8.10 6.33
C ILE A 189 19.73 -9.53 6.81
N LYS A 190 19.21 -10.37 5.89
CA LYS A 190 19.81 -11.66 5.51
C LYS A 190 19.34 -12.00 4.08
N LYS A 191 20.31 -12.13 3.17
CA LYS A 191 20.10 -12.60 1.79
C LYS A 191 19.20 -13.84 1.75
N ARG A 192 17.95 -13.69 1.32
CA ARG A 192 17.22 -14.76 0.66
C ARG A 192 16.30 -14.18 -0.39
N LEU A 193 16.63 -14.46 -1.65
CA LEU A 193 15.82 -14.17 -2.81
C LEU A 193 14.45 -14.83 -2.61
N TRP A 194 13.40 -14.05 -2.37
CA TRP A 194 12.05 -14.47 -2.69
C TRP A 194 11.78 -13.99 -4.12
N ARG A 195 11.83 -14.92 -5.08
CA ARG A 195 11.31 -14.70 -6.43
C ARG A 195 9.81 -14.88 -6.37
N ASP A 196 9.07 -13.87 -6.81
CA ASP A 196 7.67 -14.01 -7.18
C ASP A 196 7.56 -15.14 -8.23
N PRO A 197 6.80 -16.23 -8.00
CA PRO A 197 6.59 -17.29 -8.98
C PRO A 197 5.72 -16.87 -10.18
N SER A 198 5.19 -15.65 -10.19
CA SER A 198 4.22 -15.17 -11.17
C SER A 198 4.69 -14.01 -12.08
N LEU A 199 6.01 -13.76 -12.12
CA LEU A 199 6.67 -12.90 -13.12
C LEU A 199 7.45 -13.72 -14.16
#